data_AF-A0A923ZPS6-F1
#
_entry.id   AF-A0A923ZPS6-F1
#
_cell.length_a   1.000
_cell.length_b   1.000
_cell.length_c   1.000
_cell.angle_alpha   90.00
_cell.angle_beta   90.00
_cell.angle_gamma   90.00
#
_symmetry.space_group_name_H-M   'P 1'
#
loop_
_entity.id
_entity.type
_entity.pdbx_description
1 polymer ?
#
loop_
_entity_poly.entity_id
_entity_poly.type
_entity_poly.pdbx_seq_one_letter_code
_entity_poly.pdbx_strand_id
1 'polypeptide(L)' 'SIEELYTAAKKAGATGGKISGAGGGGFMTFYCPVNTRYKVIETLEQYGGQVRNYQFTKHGVKSWTI' A
#
# COMPACT_ATOMS: atom_id res chain seq x y z
N SER A 1 5.04 -14.86 -2.24
CA SER A 1 3.83 -14.98 -1.39
C SER A 1 3.53 -13.64 -0.72
N ILE A 2 2.35 -13.48 -0.09
CA ILE A 2 1.99 -12.25 0.63
C ILE A 2 2.96 -11.98 1.80
N GLU A 3 3.38 -13.03 2.51
CA GLU A 3 4.35 -12.92 3.61
C GLU A 3 5.74 -12.47 3.13
N GLU A 4 6.17 -12.91 1.95
CA GLU A 4 7.42 -12.45 1.34
C GLU A 4 7.37 -10.97 0.99
N LEU A 5 6.28 -10.51 0.38
CA LEU A 5 6.03 -9.10 0.09
C LEU A 5 6.05 -8.24 1.36
N TYR A 6 5.36 -8.70 2.41
CA TYR A 6 5.34 -8.02 3.71
C TYR A 6 6.75 -7.92 4.32
N THR A 7 7.50 -9.03 4.29
CA THR A 7 8.88 -9.08 4.80
C THR A 7 9.82 -8.20 3.99
N ALA A 8 9.69 -8.18 2.67
CA ALA A 8 10.49 -7.35 1.77
C ALA A 8 10.24 -5.86 2.04
N ALA A 9 8.97 -5.44 2.14
CA ALA A 9 8.62 -4.07 2.49
C ALA A 9 9.18 -3.65 3.85
N LYS A 10 9.10 -4.54 4.87
CA LYS A 10 9.69 -4.27 6.18
C LYS A 10 11.20 -4.09 6.13
N LYS A 11 11.92 -4.95 5.41
CA LYS A 11 13.38 -4.83 5.20
C LYS A 11 13.75 -3.56 4.44
N ALA A 12 12.89 -3.11 3.54
CA ALA A 12 13.08 -1.87 2.78
C ALA A 12 12.83 -0.60 3.61
N GLY A 13 12.21 -0.71 4.80
CA GLY A 13 12.03 0.41 5.72
C GLY A 13 10.57 0.74 6.05
N ALA A 14 9.61 -0.13 5.70
CA ALA A 14 8.27 -0.06 6.25
C ALA A 14 8.28 -0.51 7.72
N THR A 15 7.61 0.22 8.60
CA THR A 15 7.45 -0.21 10.00
C THR A 15 6.37 -1.27 10.16
N GLY A 16 5.40 -1.28 9.24
CA GLY A 16 4.31 -2.23 9.24
C GLY A 16 3.41 -2.04 8.03
N GLY A 17 2.46 -2.95 7.88
CA GLY A 17 1.49 -2.92 6.80
C GLY A 17 0.34 -3.87 7.05
N LYS A 18 -0.74 -3.68 6.29
CA LYS A 18 -1.97 -4.46 6.40
C LYS A 18 -2.54 -4.73 5.02
N ILE A 19 -3.09 -5.93 4.84
CA ILE A 19 -3.88 -6.29 3.67
C ILE A 19 -5.27 -5.70 3.83
N SER A 20 -5.74 -5.00 2.80
CA SER A 20 -7.10 -4.46 2.73
C SER A 20 -8.09 -5.55 2.31
N GLY A 21 -9.20 -5.71 3.03
CA GLY A 21 -10.28 -6.65 2.71
C GLY A 21 -10.23 -7.96 3.50
N ALA A 22 -10.96 -8.97 3.03
CA ALA A 22 -11.13 -10.27 3.72
C ALA A 22 -9.87 -11.17 3.73
N GLY A 23 -8.78 -10.74 3.08
CA GLY A 23 -7.54 -11.50 2.93
C GLY A 23 -7.49 -12.31 1.62
N GLY A 24 -6.29 -12.65 1.17
CA GLY A 24 -6.05 -13.47 -0.04
C GLY A 24 -5.65 -12.72 -1.32
N GLY A 25 -5.72 -11.37 -1.33
CA GLY A 25 -5.29 -10.56 -2.48
C GLY A 25 -5.73 -9.10 -2.37
N GLY A 26 -5.54 -8.33 -3.44
CA GLY A 26 -5.96 -6.92 -3.52
C GLY A 26 -4.89 -5.93 -3.08
N PHE A 27 -5.26 -4.96 -2.24
CA PHE A 27 -4.38 -3.87 -1.82
C PHE A 27 -3.66 -4.18 -0.52
N MET A 28 -2.36 -3.87 -0.45
CA MET A 28 -1.62 -3.78 0.82
C MET A 28 -1.30 -2.31 1.11
N THR A 29 -1.53 -1.89 2.34
CA THR A 29 -1.14 -0.56 2.82
C THR A 29 0.08 -0.70 3.71
N PHE A 30 1.13 0.07 3.45
CA PHE A 30 2.35 0.11 4.26
C PHE A 30 2.55 1.49 4.87
N TYR A 31 2.98 1.51 6.13
CA TYR A 31 3.45 2.71 6.78
C TYR A 31 4.98 2.77 6.70
N CYS A 32 5.49 3.81 6.06
CA CYS A 32 6.91 4.01 5.78
C CYS A 32 7.34 5.36 6.39
N PRO A 33 7.94 5.37 7.60
CA PRO A 33 8.35 6.61 8.24
C PRO A 33 9.57 7.24 7.53
N VAL A 34 9.77 8.54 7.76
CA VAL A 34 10.91 9.31 7.21
C VAL A 34 10.90 9.26 5.66
N ASN A 35 12.04 8.99 5.03
CA ASN A 35 12.25 8.98 3.58
C ASN A 35 12.37 7.55 3.02
N THR A 36 11.84 6.53 3.71
CA THR A 36 11.92 5.13 3.25
C THR A 36 10.90 4.79 2.16
N ARG A 37 9.93 5.68 1.90
CA ARG A 37 8.85 5.47 0.91
C ARG A 37 9.37 5.01 -0.45
N TYR A 38 10.33 5.71 -1.03
CA TYR A 38 10.85 5.38 -2.38
C TYR A 38 11.53 4.01 -2.41
N LYS A 39 12.36 3.71 -1.40
CA LYS A 39 13.02 2.41 -1.28
C LYS A 39 12.01 1.25 -1.16
N VAL A 40 10.92 1.46 -0.42
CA VAL A 40 9.85 0.47 -0.29
C VAL A 40 9.10 0.30 -1.61
N ILE A 41 8.83 1.39 -2.35
CA ILE A 41 8.22 1.35 -3.68
C ILE A 41 9.07 0.52 -4.64
N GLU A 42 10.35 0.86 -4.80
CA GLU A 42 11.29 0.16 -5.69
C GLU A 42 11.37 -1.34 -5.36
N THR A 43 11.41 -1.66 -4.06
CA THR A 43 11.42 -3.05 -3.60
C THR A 43 10.14 -3.78 -4.02
N LEU A 44 8.97 -3.18 -3.82
CA LEU A 44 7.68 -3.81 -4.12
C LEU A 44 7.40 -3.92 -5.63
N GLU A 45 7.95 -3.02 -6.45
CA GLU A 45 7.87 -3.08 -7.91
C GLU A 45 8.59 -4.31 -8.48
N GLN A 46 9.69 -4.75 -7.87
CA GLN A 46 10.41 -5.97 -8.26
C GLN A 46 9.56 -7.25 -8.09
N TYR A 47 8.55 -7.21 -7.22
CA TYR A 47 7.60 -8.29 -7.02
C TYR A 47 6.35 -8.16 -7.91
N GLY A 48 6.35 -7.24 -8.88
CA GLY A 48 5.22 -6.96 -9.76
C GLY A 48 4.09 -6.15 -9.10
N GLY A 49 4.34 -5.57 -7.93
CA GLY A 49 3.38 -4.71 -7.23
C GLY A 49 3.21 -3.37 -7.96
N GLN A 50 1.97 -2.86 -8.01
CA GLN A 50 1.71 -1.51 -8.49
C GLN A 50 1.44 -0.57 -7.33
N VAL A 51 2.19 0.53 -7.28
CA VAL A 51 1.99 1.55 -6.25
C VAL A 51 0.82 2.45 -6.62
N ARG A 52 -0.02 2.74 -5.64
CA ARG A 52 -1.08 3.74 -5.73
C ARG A 52 -0.86 4.78 -4.63
N ASN A 53 -1.05 6.05 -4.99
CA ASN A 53 -1.07 7.11 -4.00
C ASN A 53 -2.30 6.95 -3.10
N TYR A 54 -2.06 7.04 -1.80
CA TYR A 54 -3.11 6.96 -0.80
C TYR A 54 -3.58 8.37 -0.47
N GLN A 55 -4.87 8.64 -0.67
CA GLN A 55 -5.49 9.92 -0.35
C GLN A 55 -6.84 9.67 0.31
N PHE A 56 -7.02 10.19 1.51
CA PHE A 56 -8.34 10.18 2.17
C PHE A 56 -9.29 11.13 1.46
N THR A 57 -10.51 10.66 1.20
CA THR A 57 -11.64 11.53 0.83
C THR A 57 -12.46 11.88 2.07
N LYS A 58 -12.87 13.14 2.19
CA LYS A 58 -13.80 13.59 3.24
C LYS A 58 -15.26 13.40 2.84
N HIS A 59 -15.52 13.09 1.58
CA HIS A 59 -16.86 13.01 1.03
C HIS A 59 -17.16 11.61 0.50
N GLY A 60 -18.33 11.11 0.85
CA GLY A 60 -18.90 9.89 0.27
C GLY A 60 -19.66 10.18 -1.01
N VAL A 61 -20.70 9.38 -1.26
CA VAL A 61 -21.53 9.49 -2.47
C VAL A 61 -22.20 10.88 -2.57
N LYS A 62 -22.19 11.45 -3.78
CA LYS A 62 -22.90 12.69 -4.12
C LYS A 62 -23.68 12.45 -5.42
N SER A 63 -24.93 12.91 -5.48
CA SER A 63 -25.74 12.94 -6.70
C SER A 63 -26.13 14.38 -7.03
N TRP A 64 -26.28 14.70 -8.32
CA TRP A 64 -26.76 15.99 -8.79
C TRP A 64 -27.69 15.77 -9.99
N THR A 65 -28.60 16.72 -10.20
CA THR A 65 -29.52 16.76 -11.34
C THR A 65 -29.20 18.00 -12.15
N ILE A 66 -29.28 17.87 -13.48
CA ILE A 66 -29.03 18.96 -14.46
C ILE A 66 -30.24 19.89 -14.49
#